data_AF-A0A3D3I0Z8-F1
#
_entry.id   AF-A0A3D3I0Z8-F1
#
_cell.length_a   1.000
_cell.length_b   1.000
_cell.length_c   1.000
_cell.angle_alpha   90.00
_cell.angle_beta   90.00
_cell.angle_gamma   90.00
#
_symmetry.space_group_name_H-M   'P 1'
#
loop_
_entity.id
_entity.type
_entity.pdbx_description
1 polymer ?
#
loop_
_entity_poly.entity_id
_entity_poly.type
_entity_poly.pdbx_seq_one_letter_code
_entity_poly.pdbx_strand_id
1 'polypeptide(L)' 'EHEATTSKIGEDQLFYLAQRGISEEDAINMIVSGFCKDVFRELPMEFAVEAQKLLAVSLEHSVG' A
#
# COMPACT_ATOMS: atom_id res chain seq x y z
N GLU A 1 10.50 -4.21 -24.01
CA GLU A 1 9.89 -5.41 -23.41
C GLU A 1 8.73 -4.95 -22.55
N HIS A 2 7.65 -5.74 -22.43
CA HIS A 2 6.50 -5.41 -21.58
C HIS A 2 6.32 -6.54 -20.56
N GLU A 3 6.34 -6.20 -19.29
CA GLU A 3 6.00 -7.11 -18.19
C GLU A 3 4.76 -6.58 -17.46
N ALA A 4 3.84 -7.49 -17.15
CA ALA A 4 2.67 -7.21 -16.33
C ALA A 4 2.61 -8.27 -15.24
N THR A 5 2.54 -7.84 -13.98
CA THR A 5 2.47 -8.73 -12.82
C THR A 5 1.21 -8.41 -12.02
N THR A 6 0.41 -9.43 -11.71
CA THR A 6 -0.72 -9.30 -10.79
C THR A 6 -0.28 -9.74 -9.40
N SER A 7 -0.44 -8.88 -8.41
CA SER A 7 -0.15 -9.20 -7.01
C SER A 7 -1.44 -9.13 -6.19
N LYS A 8 -1.64 -10.08 -5.28
CA LYS A 8 -2.71 -10.06 -4.27
C LYS A 8 -2.08 -9.98 -2.89
N ILE A 9 -2.74 -9.28 -1.97
CA ILE A 9 -2.35 -9.28 -0.56
C ILE A 9 -2.65 -10.68 -0.01
N GLY A 10 -1.62 -11.35 0.51
CA GLY A 10 -1.78 -12.69 1.08
C GLY A 10 -2.36 -12.64 2.49
N GLU A 11 -3.29 -13.54 2.80
CA GLU A 11 -3.88 -13.67 4.15
C GLU A 11 -2.80 -13.93 5.20
N ASP A 12 -1.76 -14.71 4.86
CA ASP A 12 -0.61 -14.97 5.75
C ASP A 12 0.17 -13.69 6.10
N GLN A 13 0.25 -12.73 5.17
CA GLN A 13 0.92 -11.46 5.40
C GLN A 13 0.11 -10.56 6.34
N LEU A 14 -1.21 -10.53 6.14
CA LEU A 14 -2.13 -9.81 7.03
C LEU A 14 -2.12 -10.42 8.43
N PHE A 15 -2.17 -11.76 8.53
CA PHE A 15 -2.10 -12.48 9.80
C PHE A 15 -0.78 -12.21 10.54
N TYR A 16 0.35 -12.20 9.83
CA TYR A 16 1.66 -11.90 10.41
C TYR A 16 1.79 -10.47 10.96
N LEU A 17 1.15 -9.50 10.30
CA LEU A 17 1.10 -8.10 10.75
C LEU A 17 0.11 -7.95 11.91
N ALA A 18 -1.04 -8.61 11.85
CA ALA A 18 -2.03 -8.65 12.92
C ALA A 18 -1.44 -9.25 14.22
N GLN A 19 -0.62 -10.30 14.13
CA GLN A 19 0.09 -10.87 15.28
C GLN A 19 1.08 -9.89 15.94
N ARG A 20 1.50 -8.84 15.23
CA ARG A 20 2.33 -7.75 15.77
C ARG A 20 1.52 -6.61 16.34
N GLY A 21 0.18 -6.73 16.40
CA GLY A 21 -0.72 -5.68 16.87
C GLY A 21 -0.93 -4.56 15.84
N ILE A 22 -0.63 -4.80 14.57
CA ILE A 22 -0.92 -3.86 13.48
C ILE A 22 -2.36 -4.11 13.03
N SER A 23 -3.16 -3.06 12.90
CA SER A 23 -4.53 -3.19 12.40
C SER A 23 -4.54 -3.69 10.96
N GLU A 24 -5.61 -4.35 10.54
CA GLU A 24 -5.73 -4.83 9.16
C GLU A 24 -5.62 -3.68 8.15
N GLU A 25 -6.22 -2.54 8.47
CA GLU A 25 -6.16 -1.32 7.67
C GLU A 25 -4.72 -0.79 7.55
N ASP A 26 -4.00 -0.67 8.67
CA ASP A 26 -2.59 -0.24 8.67
C ASP A 26 -1.69 -1.23 7.90
N ALA A 27 -1.98 -2.53 8.02
CA ALA A 27 -1.27 -3.59 7.33
C ALA A 27 -1.45 -3.48 5.81
N ILE A 28 -2.69 -3.29 5.35
CA ILE A 28 -3.00 -3.05 3.94
C ILE A 28 -2.28 -1.78 3.45
N ASN A 29 -2.39 -0.68 4.19
CA ASN A 29 -1.77 0.58 3.82
C ASN A 29 -0.25 0.46 3.68
N MET A 30 0.39 -0.29 4.60
CA MET A 30 1.82 -0.56 4.57
C MET A 30 2.24 -1.39 3.35
N ILE A 31 1.49 -2.44 3.02
CA ILE A 31 1.78 -3.31 1.87
C ILE A 31 1.61 -2.56 0.55
N VAL A 32 0.51 -1.81 0.40
CA VAL A 32 0.23 -1.03 -0.82
C VAL A 32 1.24 0.13 -0.97
N SER A 33 1.58 0.82 0.13
CA SER A 33 2.62 1.85 0.11
C SER A 33 3.98 1.29 -0.31
N GLY A 34 4.31 0.07 0.13
CA GLY A 34 5.50 -0.65 -0.31
C GLY A 34 5.50 -0.99 -1.79
N PHE A 35 4.35 -1.41 -2.33
CA PHE A 35 4.17 -1.70 -3.76
C PHE A 35 4.32 -0.45 -4.64
N CYS A 36 3.77 0.69 -4.20
CA CYS A 36 3.86 1.95 -4.92
C CYS A 36 5.18 2.71 -4.70
N LYS A 37 6.10 2.20 -3.87
CA LYS A 37 7.32 2.90 -3.45
C LYS A 37 8.20 3.35 -4.61
N ASP A 38 8.38 2.50 -5.62
CA ASP A 38 9.23 2.82 -6.76
C ASP A 38 8.59 3.91 -7.65
N VAL A 39 7.26 3.88 -7.79
CA VAL A 39 6.50 4.94 -8.48
C VAL A 39 6.60 6.27 -7.73
N PHE A 40 6.48 6.24 -6.39
CA PHE A 40 6.62 7.44 -5.57
C PHE A 40 8.04 8.00 -5.58
N ARG A 41 9.06 7.17 -5.81
CA ARG A 41 10.46 7.62 -5.91
C ARG A 41 10.75 8.37 -7.22
N GLU A 42 9.98 8.10 -8.28
CA GLU A 42 10.07 8.82 -9.54
C GLU A 42 9.28 10.15 -9.53
N LEU A 43 8.36 10.30 -8.58
CA LEU A 43 7.61 11.53 -8.40
C LEU A 43 8.42 12.58 -7.63
N PRO A 44 8.31 13.88 -7.99
CA PRO A 44 8.91 14.94 -7.20
C PRO A 44 8.37 14.90 -5.76
N MET A 45 9.25 15.13 -4.79
CA MET A 45 8.95 14.98 -3.36
C MET A 45 7.71 15.76 -2.90
N GLU A 46 7.44 16.90 -3.53
CA GLU A 46 6.28 17.76 -3.27
C GLU A 46 4.95 17.06 -3.60
N PHE A 47 4.93 16.19 -4.61
CA PHE A 47 3.74 15.45 -5.04
C PHE A 47 3.67 14.05 -4.42
N ALA A 48 4.81 13.43 -4.11
CA ALA A 48 4.85 12.09 -3.52
C ALA A 48 4.13 12.04 -2.16
N VAL A 49 4.30 13.07 -1.33
CA VAL A 49 3.64 13.17 -0.01
C VAL A 49 2.11 13.29 -0.15
N GLU A 50 1.64 14.03 -1.15
CA GLU A 50 0.20 14.22 -1.38
C GLU A 50 -0.44 12.97 -1.98
N ALA A 51 0.25 12.32 -2.93
CA ALA A 51 -0.20 11.07 -3.54
C ALA A 51 -0.35 9.95 -2.50
N GLN A 52 0.61 9.84 -1.56
CA GLN A 52 0.53 8.85 -0.49
C GLN A 52 -0.68 9.08 0.42
N LYS A 53 -1.01 10.33 0.76
CA LYS A 53 -2.18 10.66 1.59
C LYS A 53 -3.49 10.34 0.87
N LEU A 54 -3.61 10.72 -0.39
CA LEU A 54 -4.81 10.43 -1.19
C LEU A 54 -5.02 8.92 -1.35
N LEU A 55 -3.94 8.16 -1.54
CA LEU A 55 -3.99 6.70 -1.62
C LEU A 55 -4.53 6.10 -0.32
N ALA A 56 -4.04 6.55 0.83
CA ALA A 56 -4.48 6.07 2.14
C ALA A 56 -5.98 6.31 2.36
N VAL A 57 -6.47 7.52 2.06
CA VAL A 57 -7.90 7.87 2.17
C VAL A 57 -8.76 7.04 1.22
N SER A 58 -8.29 6.82 -0.02
CA SER A 58 -9.01 5.99 -0.99
C SER A 58 -9.12 4.54 -0.53
N LEU A 59 -8.09 4.01 0.14
CA LEU A 59 -8.07 2.63 0.64
C LEU A 59 -9.01 2.46 1.85
N GLU A 60 -8.98 3.38 2.80
CA GLU A 60 -9.90 3.41 3.97
C GLU A 60 -11.37 3.36 3.51
N HIS A 61 -11.73 4.07 2.44
CA HIS A 61 -13.09 4.08 1.90
C HIS A 61 -13.44 2.93 0.95
N SER A 62 -12.46 2.16 0.45
CA SER A 62 -12.69 1.13 -0.58
C SER A 62 -12.51 -0.30 -0.07
N VAL A 63 -11.93 -0.48 1.12
CA VAL A 63 -11.79 -1.78 1.77
C VAL A 63 -13.03 -2.02 2.63
N GLY A 64 -14.01 -2.73 2.04
CA GLY A 64 -15.29 -3.12 2.66
C GLY A 64 -16.01 -4.18 1.85
#